data_AF-A0A1Y1UX10-F1
#
_entry.id   AF-A0A1Y1UX10-F1
#
_cell.length_a   1.000
_cell.length_b   1.000
_cell.length_c   1.000
_cell.angle_alpha   90.00
_cell.angle_beta   90.00
_cell.angle_gamma   90.00
#
_symmetry.space_group_name_H-M   'P 1'
#
loop_
_entity.id
_entity.type
_entity.pdbx_description
1 polymer ?
#
loop_
_entity_poly.entity_id
_entity_poly.type
_entity_poly.pdbx_seq_one_letter_code
_entity_poly.pdbx_strand_id
1 'polypeptide(L)'
;MPICVECGKPVPNLYTEYSKQNIQLSVCASCNNFADQYIEHDYVIIFMDLLLHKKQVYRHLLFNKLEYVDSGIQPGIKKLAILLILFDVYIKWLKLESIPNINVLSHYFYILFVCTIELIIFHASIRFIIWLLFHKKYEIIKYNYVTIALIISSFSKLLYILMIIWDYGEINYSWYINILVFTSNVEAISVFLEESYLKTI
;
A
#
# COMPACT_ATOMS: atom_id res chain seq x y z
N MET A 1 12.28 -12.79 9.22
CA MET A 1 13.61 -12.74 8.57
C MET A 1 13.45 -11.84 7.36
N PRO A 2 14.40 -10.93 7.08
CA PRO A 2 14.32 -10.06 5.93
C PRO A 2 14.52 -10.84 4.62
N ILE A 3 14.09 -10.24 3.51
CA ILE A 3 14.18 -10.84 2.18
C ILE A 3 14.97 -9.95 1.22
N CYS A 4 15.53 -10.54 0.18
CA CYS A 4 16.15 -9.79 -0.89
C CYS A 4 15.08 -9.10 -1.76
N VAL A 5 15.23 -7.80 -2.00
CA VAL A 5 14.28 -7.02 -2.82
C VAL A 5 14.29 -7.45 -4.29
N GLU A 6 15.39 -8.01 -4.81
CA GLU A 6 15.50 -8.46 -6.19
C GLU A 6 14.95 -9.88 -6.42
N CYS A 7 15.34 -10.85 -5.60
CA CYS A 7 14.98 -12.26 -5.82
C CYS A 7 13.91 -12.81 -4.87
N GLY A 8 13.53 -12.08 -3.82
CA GLY A 8 12.54 -12.52 -2.82
C GLY A 8 13.02 -13.58 -1.84
N LYS A 9 14.25 -14.12 -2.00
CA LYS A 9 14.77 -15.14 -1.08
C LYS A 9 15.16 -14.54 0.28
N PRO A 10 15.01 -15.30 1.38
CA PRO A 10 15.39 -14.83 2.71
C PRO A 10 16.90 -14.58 2.79
N VAL A 11 17.28 -13.51 3.47
CA VAL A 11 18.67 -13.12 3.71
C VAL A 11 18.89 -13.01 5.22
N PRO A 12 20.05 -13.43 5.77
CA PRO A 12 20.29 -13.38 7.21
C PRO A 12 20.25 -11.94 7.75
N ASN A 13 21.03 -11.04 7.15
CA ASN A 13 21.14 -9.63 7.52
C ASN A 13 21.08 -8.76 6.26
N LEU A 14 20.43 -7.59 6.31
CA LEU A 14 20.34 -6.66 5.17
C LEU A 14 21.56 -5.72 5.07
N TYR A 15 22.18 -5.42 6.20
CA TYR A 15 23.36 -4.59 6.29
C TYR A 15 24.20 -4.99 7.50
N THR A 16 25.48 -4.62 7.48
CA THR A 16 26.38 -4.68 8.62
C THR A 16 26.73 -3.27 9.04
N GLU A 17 26.44 -2.93 10.30
CA GLU A 17 26.79 -1.64 10.88
C GLU A 17 28.21 -1.69 11.44
N TYR A 18 29.12 -0.88 10.89
CA TYR A 18 30.49 -0.75 11.38
C TYR A 18 30.63 0.40 12.39
N SER A 19 29.81 1.45 12.23
CA SER A 19 29.69 2.57 13.16
C SER A 19 28.32 3.24 12.98
N LYS A 20 27.91 4.12 13.91
CA LYS A 20 26.61 4.81 13.88
C LYS A 20 26.24 5.53 12.56
N GLN A 21 27.21 5.79 11.69
CA GLN A 21 27.00 6.44 10.39
C GLN A 21 27.48 5.59 9.19
N ASN A 22 28.17 4.47 9.44
CA ASN A 22 28.72 3.63 8.38
C ASN A 22 28.05 2.27 8.43
N ILE A 23 27.09 2.09 7.54
CA ILE A 23 26.49 0.80 7.22
C ILE A 23 27.06 0.31 5.90
N GLN A 24 27.17 -1.01 5.76
CA GLN A 24 27.50 -1.66 4.49
C GLN A 24 26.36 -2.62 4.13
N LEU A 25 25.80 -2.46 2.93
CA LEU A 25 24.75 -3.33 2.43
C LEU A 25 25.26 -4.75 2.22
N SER A 26 24.46 -5.74 2.60
CA SER A 26 24.78 -7.14 2.37
C SER A 26 24.48 -7.54 0.93
N VAL A 27 25.24 -8.51 0.42
CA VAL A 27 25.02 -9.08 -0.92
C VAL A 27 24.23 -10.37 -0.78
N CYS A 28 23.19 -10.54 -1.61
CA CYS A 28 22.38 -11.75 -1.62
C CYS A 28 23.17 -12.92 -2.26
N ALA A 29 23.32 -14.02 -1.53
CA ALA A 29 24.02 -15.22 -2.02
C ALA A 29 23.37 -15.91 -3.23
N SER A 30 22.10 -15.60 -3.54
CA SER A 30 21.40 -16.25 -4.65
C SER A 30 21.41 -15.46 -5.95
N CYS A 31 21.39 -14.13 -5.90
CA CYS A 31 21.36 -13.29 -7.11
C CYS A 31 22.59 -12.40 -7.26
N ASN A 32 23.50 -12.39 -6.27
CA ASN A 32 24.70 -11.57 -6.22
C ASN A 32 24.47 -10.06 -6.32
N ASN A 33 23.24 -9.60 -6.15
CA ASN A 33 22.89 -8.17 -6.03
C ASN A 33 22.81 -7.77 -4.54
N PHE A 34 22.84 -6.46 -4.28
CA PHE A 34 22.57 -5.93 -2.94
C PHE A 34 21.20 -6.39 -2.44
N ALA A 35 21.14 -6.86 -1.18
CA ALA A 35 19.94 -7.46 -0.61
C ALA A 35 18.79 -6.45 -0.53
N ASP A 36 19.08 -5.20 -0.14
CA ASP A 36 18.12 -4.10 -0.11
C ASP A 36 18.82 -2.74 -0.26
N GLN A 37 18.80 -2.21 -1.47
CA GLN A 37 19.36 -0.88 -1.79
C GLN A 37 18.53 0.29 -1.21
N TYR A 38 17.25 0.07 -0.89
CA TYR A 38 16.36 1.15 -0.45
C TYR A 38 16.62 1.62 0.98
N ILE A 39 17.51 0.93 1.72
CA ILE A 39 17.94 1.34 3.06
C ILE A 39 18.71 2.66 3.00
N GLU A 40 19.49 2.88 1.94
CA GLU A 40 20.26 4.11 1.75
C GLU A 40 19.48 5.19 0.99
N HIS A 41 18.37 4.80 0.33
CA HIS A 41 17.58 5.72 -0.48
C HIS A 41 16.65 6.60 0.36
N ASP A 42 16.56 7.88 -0.05
CA ASP A 42 15.58 8.80 0.50
C ASP A 42 14.14 8.42 0.13
N TYR A 43 13.19 8.88 0.96
CA TYR A 43 11.75 8.64 0.77
C TYR A 43 11.23 9.05 -0.61
N VAL A 44 11.83 10.06 -1.26
CA VAL A 44 11.44 10.52 -2.60
C VAL A 44 11.69 9.42 -3.65
N ILE A 45 12.84 8.75 -3.60
CA ILE A 45 13.18 7.67 -4.53
C ILE A 45 12.27 6.47 -4.29
N ILE A 46 12.04 6.13 -3.03
CA ILE A 46 11.10 5.07 -2.64
C ILE A 46 9.69 5.37 -3.18
N PHE A 47 9.23 6.63 -3.06
CA PHE A 47 7.92 7.05 -3.58
C PHE A 47 7.84 6.98 -5.10
N MET A 48 8.87 7.43 -5.81
CA MET A 48 8.93 7.34 -7.27
C MET A 48 8.87 5.90 -7.76
N ASP A 49 9.63 5.00 -7.14
CA ASP A 49 9.63 3.60 -7.53
C ASP A 49 8.34 2.87 -7.12
N LEU A 50 7.66 3.34 -6.07
CA LEU A 50 6.30 2.91 -5.73
C LEU A 50 5.29 3.36 -6.80
N LEU A 51 5.41 4.60 -7.29
CA LEU A 51 4.60 5.14 -8.40
C LEU A 51 4.81 4.39 -9.72
N LEU A 52 6.02 3.87 -9.94
CA LEU A 52 6.36 3.02 -11.08
C LEU A 52 5.95 1.54 -10.91
N HIS A 53 5.26 1.20 -9.81
CA HIS A 53 4.86 -0.17 -9.47
C HIS A 53 6.03 -1.18 -9.45
N LYS A 54 7.23 -0.74 -9.02
CA LYS A 54 8.38 -1.63 -8.93
C LYS A 54 8.21 -2.63 -7.78
N LYS A 55 8.27 -3.92 -8.10
CA LYS A 55 8.26 -5.04 -7.12
C LYS A 55 9.22 -4.84 -5.96
N GLN A 56 10.41 -4.30 -6.24
CA GLN A 56 11.47 -4.20 -5.25
C GLN A 56 11.06 -3.28 -4.08
N VAL A 57 10.33 -2.19 -4.34
CA VAL A 57 9.86 -1.28 -3.28
C VAL A 57 8.80 -1.94 -2.41
N TYR A 58 7.85 -2.67 -3.01
CA TYR A 58 6.86 -3.39 -2.21
C TYR A 58 7.54 -4.42 -1.31
N ARG A 59 8.59 -5.11 -1.79
CA ARG A 59 9.36 -6.03 -0.94
C ARG A 59 10.07 -5.32 0.20
N HIS A 60 10.73 -4.19 -0.09
CA HIS A 60 11.36 -3.35 0.92
C HIS A 60 10.35 -2.91 1.99
N LEU A 61 9.23 -2.33 1.57
CA LEU A 61 8.21 -1.81 2.49
C LEU A 61 7.54 -2.93 3.28
N LEU A 62 7.13 -4.03 2.65
CA LEU A 62 6.32 -5.06 3.30
C LEU A 62 7.12 -6.01 4.20
N PHE A 63 8.36 -6.32 3.84
CA PHE A 63 9.13 -7.38 4.50
C PHE A 63 10.39 -6.89 5.23
N ASN A 64 10.99 -5.80 4.79
CA ASN A 64 12.26 -5.31 5.34
C ASN A 64 12.09 -4.10 6.26
N LYS A 65 11.14 -3.21 5.97
CA LYS A 65 10.89 -1.99 6.76
C LYS A 65 9.84 -2.14 7.85
N LEU A 66 8.84 -3.00 7.63
CA LEU A 66 7.82 -3.25 8.65
C LEU A 66 8.41 -4.08 9.78
N GLU A 67 8.66 -3.43 10.92
CA GLU A 67 8.88 -4.14 12.17
C GLU A 67 7.67 -5.02 12.48
N TYR A 68 7.93 -6.31 12.65
CA TYR A 68 6.91 -7.30 12.91
C TYR A 68 6.29 -7.05 14.29
N VAL A 69 5.03 -6.59 14.31
CA VAL A 69 4.25 -6.41 15.54
C VAL A 69 3.20 -7.52 15.61
N ASP A 70 3.23 -8.32 16.67
CA ASP A 70 2.33 -9.46 16.86
C ASP A 70 0.85 -9.05 16.99
N SER A 71 0.58 -7.83 17.45
CA SER A 71 -0.77 -7.33 17.66
C SER A 71 -0.97 -5.90 17.14
N GLY A 72 -1.69 -5.78 16.02
CA GLY A 72 -2.23 -4.52 15.51
C GLY A 72 -1.48 -3.89 14.34
N ILE A 73 -1.98 -2.72 13.94
CA ILE A 73 -1.42 -1.92 12.84
C ILE A 73 -0.48 -0.86 13.43
N GLN A 74 0.71 -0.71 12.87
CA GLN A 74 1.68 0.31 13.26
C GLN A 74 1.07 1.73 13.16
N PRO A 75 1.48 2.68 14.04
CA PRO A 75 0.89 4.01 14.07
C PRO A 75 1.08 4.78 12.74
N GLY A 76 2.21 4.60 12.05
CA GLY A 76 2.43 5.22 10.73
C GLY A 76 1.43 4.77 9.68
N ILE A 77 1.11 3.47 9.65
CA ILE A 77 0.14 2.90 8.69
C ILE A 77 -1.28 3.34 9.06
N LYS A 78 -1.62 3.45 10.35
CA LYS A 78 -2.90 4.02 10.78
C LYS A 78 -3.08 5.47 10.31
N LYS A 79 -2.03 6.30 10.44
CA LYS A 79 -2.04 7.68 9.94
C LYS A 79 -2.25 7.72 8.42
N LEU A 80 -1.56 6.85 7.68
CA LEU A 80 -1.76 6.72 6.22
C LEU A 80 -3.21 6.32 5.90
N ALA A 81 -3.77 5.32 6.56
CA ALA A 81 -5.15 4.89 6.34
C ALA A 81 -6.17 6.02 6.59
N ILE A 82 -6.00 6.80 7.66
CA ILE A 82 -6.84 7.97 7.94
C ILE A 82 -6.71 9.00 6.81
N LEU A 83 -5.49 9.29 6.37
CA LEU A 83 -5.24 10.24 5.28
C LEU A 83 -5.90 9.79 3.97
N LEU A 84 -5.83 8.50 3.63
CA LEU A 84 -6.47 7.94 2.43
C LEU A 84 -8.00 8.08 2.49
N ILE A 85 -8.61 7.83 3.65
CA ILE A 85 -10.05 8.02 3.86
C ILE A 85 -10.44 9.49 3.66
N LEU A 86 -9.63 10.43 4.15
CA LEU A 86 -9.91 11.86 3.99
C LEU A 86 -9.91 12.27 2.52
N PHE A 87 -9.00 11.75 1.70
CA PHE A 87 -9.01 11.98 0.26
C PHE A 87 -10.26 11.40 -0.42
N ASP A 88 -10.69 10.19 -0.04
CA ASP A 88 -11.93 9.61 -0.57
C ASP A 88 -13.17 10.45 -0.20
N VAL A 89 -13.24 10.91 1.05
CA VAL A 89 -14.32 11.79 1.54
C VAL A 89 -14.35 13.08 0.74
N TYR A 90 -13.19 13.69 0.52
CA TYR A 90 -13.08 14.93 -0.23
C TYR A 90 -13.56 14.79 -1.69
N ILE A 91 -13.11 13.76 -2.40
CA ILE A 91 -13.52 13.56 -3.79
C ILE A 91 -15.02 13.28 -3.90
N LYS A 92 -15.60 12.51 -2.96
CA LYS A 92 -17.05 12.29 -2.94
C LYS A 92 -17.82 13.55 -2.59
N TRP A 93 -17.32 14.35 -1.65
CA TRP A 93 -17.90 15.66 -1.35
C TRP A 93 -18.00 16.53 -2.59
N LEU A 94 -16.90 16.70 -3.33
CA LEU A 94 -16.89 17.49 -4.57
C LEU A 94 -17.90 16.98 -5.60
N LYS A 95 -18.08 15.66 -5.71
CA LYS A 95 -19.07 15.05 -6.63
C LYS A 95 -20.52 15.33 -6.20
N LEU A 96 -20.78 15.47 -4.90
CA LEU A 96 -22.13 15.64 -4.35
C LEU A 96 -22.49 17.11 -4.06
N GLU A 97 -21.53 18.03 -4.17
CA GLU A 97 -21.75 19.48 -3.97
C GLU A 97 -22.83 20.07 -4.89
N SER A 98 -23.14 19.41 -6.01
CA SER A 98 -24.19 19.80 -6.93
C SER A 98 -25.63 19.64 -6.39
N ILE A 99 -25.82 19.10 -5.18
CA ILE A 99 -27.15 18.87 -4.58
C ILE A 99 -27.47 20.00 -3.57
N PRO A 100 -28.33 20.98 -3.92
CA PRO A 100 -28.69 22.06 -3.01
C PRO A 100 -29.59 21.57 -1.86
N ASN A 101 -29.52 22.24 -0.70
CA ASN A 101 -30.40 22.11 0.49
C ASN A 101 -30.12 20.99 1.49
N ILE A 102 -28.86 20.57 1.70
CA ILE A 102 -28.51 19.61 2.76
C ILE A 102 -27.70 20.32 3.87
N ASN A 103 -27.98 19.98 5.13
CA ASN A 103 -27.12 20.37 6.24
C ASN A 103 -25.68 19.86 6.01
N VAL A 104 -24.75 20.79 5.83
CA VAL A 104 -23.32 20.55 5.52
C VAL A 104 -22.70 19.53 6.48
N LEU A 105 -22.97 19.67 7.79
CA LEU A 105 -22.42 18.79 8.82
C LEU A 105 -22.92 17.35 8.71
N SER A 106 -24.24 17.14 8.52
CA SER A 106 -24.80 15.79 8.39
C SER A 106 -24.37 15.12 7.10
N HIS A 107 -24.21 15.91 6.03
CA HIS A 107 -23.69 15.42 4.76
C HIS A 107 -22.26 14.89 4.89
N TYR A 108 -21.41 15.61 5.63
CA TYR A 108 -20.02 15.20 5.85
C TYR A 108 -19.92 13.88 6.61
N PHE A 109 -20.66 13.74 7.71
CA PHE A 109 -20.68 12.50 8.49
C PHE A 109 -21.22 11.31 7.68
N TYR A 110 -22.23 11.55 6.83
CA TYR A 110 -22.74 10.53 5.93
C TYR A 110 -21.68 10.06 4.93
N ILE A 111 -20.99 10.98 4.26
CA ILE A 111 -19.92 10.62 3.31
C ILE A 111 -18.79 9.88 4.03
N LEU A 112 -18.37 10.36 5.22
CA LEU A 112 -17.35 9.69 6.02
C LEU A 112 -17.75 8.25 6.35
N PHE A 113 -18.99 8.03 6.78
CA PHE A 113 -19.52 6.71 7.09
C PHE A 113 -19.56 5.78 5.86
N VAL A 114 -19.98 6.30 4.71
CA VAL A 114 -19.98 5.54 3.45
C VAL A 114 -18.55 5.15 3.05
N CYS A 115 -17.58 6.06 3.17
CA CYS A 115 -16.17 5.77 2.85
C CYS A 115 -15.55 4.74 3.78
N THR A 116 -15.85 4.79 5.09
CA THR A 116 -15.34 3.78 6.03
C THR A 116 -15.96 2.41 5.78
N ILE A 117 -17.25 2.33 5.46
CA ILE A 117 -17.90 1.07 5.09
C ILE A 117 -17.28 0.48 3.81
N GLU A 118 -17.13 1.28 2.76
CA GLU A 118 -16.52 0.80 1.51
C GLU A 118 -15.12 0.25 1.73
N LEU A 119 -14.31 0.93 2.55
CA LEU A 119 -12.97 0.47 2.93
C LEU A 119 -13.05 -0.89 3.66
N ILE A 120 -13.93 -1.02 4.65
CA ILE A 120 -14.11 -2.25 5.42
C ILE A 120 -14.55 -3.40 4.51
N ILE A 121 -15.54 -3.16 3.63
CA ILE A 121 -16.04 -4.16 2.68
C ILE A 121 -14.93 -4.58 1.72
N PHE A 122 -14.15 -3.64 1.21
CA PHE A 122 -13.04 -3.91 0.30
C PHE A 122 -11.94 -4.77 0.97
N HIS A 123 -11.53 -4.44 2.19
CA HIS A 123 -10.55 -5.28 2.90
C HIS A 123 -11.14 -6.64 3.28
N ALA A 124 -12.41 -6.70 3.68
CA ALA A 124 -13.07 -7.96 4.01
C ALA A 124 -13.19 -8.87 2.79
N SER A 125 -13.55 -8.32 1.62
CA SER A 125 -13.69 -9.08 0.38
C SER A 125 -12.36 -9.66 -0.08
N ILE A 126 -11.28 -8.87 -0.07
CA ILE A 126 -9.94 -9.38 -0.46
C ILE A 126 -9.45 -10.44 0.53
N ARG A 127 -9.63 -10.23 1.84
CA ARG A 127 -9.27 -11.25 2.84
C ARG A 127 -10.05 -12.54 2.63
N PHE A 128 -11.33 -12.43 2.30
CA PHE A 128 -12.18 -13.57 2.01
C PHE A 128 -11.73 -14.31 0.74
N ILE A 129 -11.37 -13.59 -0.33
CA ILE A 129 -10.84 -14.18 -1.57
C ILE A 129 -9.51 -14.90 -1.31
N ILE A 130 -8.58 -14.27 -0.58
CA ILE A 130 -7.28 -14.89 -0.24
C ILE A 130 -7.51 -16.14 0.62
N TRP A 131 -8.43 -16.09 1.59
CA TRP A 131 -8.80 -17.27 2.36
C TRP A 131 -9.34 -18.38 1.45
N LEU A 132 -10.29 -18.09 0.56
CA LEU A 132 -10.85 -19.09 -0.35
C LEU A 132 -9.79 -19.76 -1.24
N LEU A 133 -8.86 -18.98 -1.79
CA LEU A 133 -7.86 -19.48 -2.75
C LEU A 133 -6.66 -20.17 -2.07
N PHE A 134 -6.24 -19.70 -0.89
CA PHE A 134 -4.95 -20.06 -0.31
C PHE A 134 -5.02 -20.73 1.06
N HIS A 135 -6.20 -20.87 1.66
CA HIS A 135 -6.36 -21.55 2.97
C HIS A 135 -5.86 -23.00 2.96
N LYS A 136 -5.86 -23.69 1.82
CA LYS A 136 -5.32 -25.05 1.70
C LYS A 136 -3.80 -25.10 1.53
N LYS A 137 -3.17 -24.00 1.08
CA LYS A 137 -1.75 -23.96 0.71
C LYS A 137 -0.87 -23.43 1.85
N TYR A 138 -1.41 -22.55 2.70
CA TYR A 138 -0.66 -21.95 3.81
C TYR A 138 -1.44 -22.13 5.11
N GLU A 139 -0.81 -22.76 6.11
CA GLU A 139 -1.46 -23.04 7.40
C GLU A 139 -1.72 -21.77 8.23
N ILE A 140 -0.91 -20.71 8.07
CA ILE A 140 -1.04 -19.46 8.86
C ILE A 140 -0.78 -18.24 7.96
N ILE A 141 -1.84 -17.73 7.31
CA ILE A 141 -1.78 -16.42 6.65
C ILE A 141 -2.07 -15.34 7.68
N LYS A 142 -1.12 -14.43 7.91
CA LYS A 142 -1.33 -13.29 8.83
C LYS A 142 -2.13 -12.19 8.12
N TYR A 143 -3.45 -12.28 8.18
CA TYR A 143 -4.37 -11.35 7.50
C TYR A 143 -4.16 -9.86 7.84
N ASN A 144 -3.59 -9.54 9.02
CA ASN A 144 -3.25 -8.16 9.36
C ASN A 144 -2.25 -7.55 8.37
N TYR A 145 -1.31 -8.36 7.87
CA TYR A 145 -0.31 -7.93 6.89
C TYR A 145 -0.91 -7.75 5.50
N VAL A 146 -1.94 -8.52 5.13
CA VAL A 146 -2.72 -8.28 3.91
C VAL A 146 -3.37 -6.91 3.95
N THR A 147 -4.02 -6.56 5.08
CA THR A 147 -4.62 -5.23 5.26
C THR A 147 -3.56 -4.12 5.18
N ILE A 148 -2.41 -4.32 5.82
CA ILE A 148 -1.29 -3.37 5.75
C ILE A 148 -0.80 -3.19 4.31
N ALA A 149 -0.62 -4.29 3.58
CA ALA A 149 -0.18 -4.26 2.20
C ALA A 149 -1.13 -3.44 1.32
N LEU A 150 -2.45 -3.68 1.48
CA LEU A 150 -3.49 -2.95 0.77
C LEU A 150 -3.52 -1.44 1.10
N ILE A 151 -3.27 -1.07 2.36
CA ILE A 151 -3.19 0.34 2.77
C ILE A 151 -1.98 1.00 2.10
N ILE A 152 -0.81 0.36 2.12
CA ILE A 152 0.42 0.88 1.51
C ILE A 152 0.26 1.00 0.00
N SER A 153 -0.29 -0.01 -0.67
CA SER A 153 -0.49 0.01 -2.12
C SER A 153 -1.56 1.00 -2.57
N SER A 154 -2.47 1.41 -1.68
CA SER A 154 -3.45 2.46 -1.96
C SER A 154 -2.88 3.90 -1.89
N PHE A 155 -1.55 4.07 -1.74
CA PHE A 155 -0.90 5.40 -1.70
C PHE A 155 -1.25 6.31 -2.89
N SER A 156 -1.61 5.74 -4.03
CA SER A 156 -1.94 6.49 -5.24
C SER A 156 -3.15 7.41 -5.08
N LYS A 157 -4.02 7.17 -4.07
CA LYS A 157 -5.07 8.11 -3.71
C LYS A 157 -4.52 9.46 -3.24
N LEU A 158 -3.26 9.54 -2.80
CA LEU A 158 -2.60 10.81 -2.50
C LEU A 158 -2.52 11.71 -3.75
N LEU A 159 -2.51 11.14 -4.96
CA LEU A 159 -2.54 11.91 -6.21
C LEU A 159 -3.85 12.69 -6.40
N TYR A 160 -4.90 12.40 -5.62
CA TYR A 160 -6.07 13.26 -5.58
C TYR A 160 -5.73 14.69 -5.19
N ILE A 161 -4.62 14.95 -4.45
CA ILE A 161 -4.17 16.31 -4.16
C ILE A 161 -3.90 17.14 -5.42
N LEU A 162 -3.45 16.50 -6.51
CA LEU A 162 -3.24 17.19 -7.77
C LEU A 162 -4.56 17.69 -8.35
N MET A 163 -5.64 16.91 -8.21
CA MET A 163 -6.99 17.30 -8.60
C MET A 163 -7.57 18.41 -7.72
N ILE A 164 -7.02 18.65 -6.53
CA ILE A 164 -7.40 19.77 -5.66
C ILE A 164 -6.73 21.06 -6.14
N ILE A 165 -5.44 20.98 -6.47
CA ILE A 165 -4.63 22.15 -6.80
C ILE A 165 -4.96 22.67 -8.21
N TRP A 166 -5.21 21.76 -9.15
CA TRP A 166 -5.47 22.11 -10.54
C TRP A 166 -6.93 21.88 -10.91
N ASP A 167 -7.54 22.87 -11.55
CA ASP A 167 -8.86 22.73 -12.15
C ASP A 167 -8.75 21.98 -13.47
N TYR A 168 -9.13 20.71 -13.47
CA TYR A 168 -9.15 19.86 -14.65
C TYR A 168 -10.50 19.89 -15.39
N GLY A 169 -11.45 20.74 -15.00
CA GLY A 169 -12.74 20.95 -15.67
C GLY A 169 -13.76 19.80 -15.53
N GLU A 170 -13.32 18.54 -15.43
CA GLU A 170 -14.18 17.38 -15.21
C GLU A 170 -13.70 16.50 -14.06
N ILE A 171 -14.61 16.11 -13.15
CA ILE A 171 -14.32 15.20 -12.02
C ILE A 171 -14.08 13.74 -12.49
N ASN A 172 -14.26 13.49 -13.80
CA ASN A 172 -14.07 12.20 -14.43
C ASN A 172 -12.65 11.65 -14.22
N TYR A 173 -11.61 12.47 -14.12
CA TYR A 173 -10.22 11.99 -13.95
C TYR A 173 -9.98 11.11 -12.70
N SER A 174 -10.91 11.10 -11.74
CA SER A 174 -10.89 10.16 -10.61
C SER A 174 -10.84 8.68 -11.04
N TRP A 175 -11.33 8.32 -12.23
CA TRP A 175 -11.26 6.94 -12.72
C TRP A 175 -9.82 6.45 -12.96
N TYR A 176 -8.93 7.32 -13.49
CA TYR A 176 -7.53 6.98 -13.73
C TYR A 176 -6.80 6.65 -12.43
N ILE A 177 -7.04 7.44 -11.37
CA ILE A 177 -6.46 7.20 -10.05
C ILE A 177 -6.97 5.87 -9.49
N ASN A 178 -8.26 5.57 -9.64
CA ASN A 178 -8.81 4.28 -9.20
C ASN A 178 -8.19 3.09 -9.93
N ILE A 179 -7.89 3.20 -11.22
CA ILE A 179 -7.16 2.15 -11.95
C ILE A 179 -5.73 2.01 -11.42
N LEU A 180 -5.05 3.12 -11.18
CA LEU A 180 -3.68 3.09 -10.67
C LEU A 180 -3.65 2.42 -9.28
N VAL A 181 -4.61 2.76 -8.41
CA VAL A 181 -4.81 2.11 -7.11
C VAL A 181 -5.07 0.61 -7.30
N PHE A 182 -5.94 0.21 -8.24
CA PHE A 182 -6.22 -1.18 -8.52
C PHE A 182 -4.97 -1.95 -8.95
N THR A 183 -4.20 -1.43 -9.91
CA THR A 183 -2.96 -2.07 -10.39
C THR A 183 -1.91 -2.17 -9.30
N SER A 184 -1.76 -1.14 -8.47
CA SER A 184 -0.85 -1.15 -7.31
C SER A 184 -1.25 -2.19 -6.27
N ASN A 185 -2.55 -2.32 -5.99
CA ASN A 185 -3.06 -3.33 -5.06
C ASN A 185 -2.82 -4.76 -5.57
N VAL A 186 -3.01 -5.01 -6.87
CA VAL A 186 -2.69 -6.30 -7.49
C VAL A 186 -1.21 -6.60 -7.38
N GLU A 187 -0.33 -5.63 -7.66
CA GLU A 187 1.12 -5.77 -7.52
C GLU A 187 1.50 -6.16 -6.09
N ALA A 188 1.00 -5.43 -5.09
CA ALA A 188 1.33 -5.66 -3.68
C ALA A 188 0.85 -7.04 -3.20
N ILE A 189 -0.33 -7.49 -3.62
CA ILE A 189 -0.82 -8.85 -3.32
C ILE A 189 0.07 -9.90 -4.00
N SER A 190 0.47 -9.68 -5.25
CA SER A 190 1.35 -10.62 -5.97
C SER A 190 2.71 -10.77 -5.29
N VAL A 191 3.26 -9.66 -4.79
CA VAL A 191 4.50 -9.64 -4.02
C VAL A 191 4.31 -10.32 -2.66
N PHE A 192 3.18 -10.10 -1.98
CA PHE A 192 2.89 -10.72 -0.69
C PHE A 192 2.71 -12.24 -0.78
N LEU A 193 2.06 -12.73 -1.85
CA LEU A 193 1.80 -14.16 -2.07
C LEU A 193 2.94 -14.88 -2.80
N GLU A 194 3.95 -14.17 -3.29
CA GLU A 194 5.04 -14.70 -4.13
C GLU A 194 4.56 -15.46 -5.39
N GLU A 195 3.40 -15.07 -5.95
CA GLU A 195 2.78 -15.74 -7.10
C GLU A 195 2.86 -14.89 -8.38
N SER A 196 2.74 -15.56 -9.53
CA SER A 196 2.71 -14.90 -10.85
C SER A 196 1.44 -14.07 -11.04
N TYR A 197 1.54 -12.93 -11.74
CA TYR A 197 0.45 -11.99 -12.02
C TYR A 197 -0.89 -12.60 -12.46
N LEU A 198 -0.84 -13.69 -13.23
CA LEU A 198 -2.02 -14.36 -13.77
C LEU A 198 -2.88 -15.08 -12.73
N LYS A 199 -2.34 -15.34 -11.53
CA LYS A 199 -3.10 -15.92 -10.41
C LYS A 199 -3.61 -14.86 -9.43
N THR A 200 -3.11 -13.63 -9.55
CA THR A 200 -3.42 -12.52 -8.63
C THR A 200 -4.44 -11.55 -9.20
N ILE A 201 -4.56 -11.48 -10.53
CA ILE A 201 -5.66 -10.84 -11.27
C ILE A 201 -6.85 -11.79 -11.28
#